data_AF-A0A6A5WG82-F1
#
_entry.id   AF-A0A6A5WG82-F1
#
_cell.length_a   1.000
_cell.length_b   1.000
_cell.length_c   1.000
_cell.angle_alpha   90.00
_cell.angle_beta   90.00
_cell.angle_gamma   90.00
#
_symmetry.space_group_name_H-M   'P 1'
#
loop_
_entity.id
_entity.type
_entity.pdbx_description
1 polymer ?
#
loop_
_entity_poly.entity_id
_entity_poly.type
_entity_poly.pdbx_seq_one_letter_code
_entity_poly.pdbx_strand_id
1 'polypeptide(L)'
;MFSVFLFSATILLANRASGLAIPRNELNVQKPLLPLPLSQTPIIEPAPSQSSAASTSSTPISSKDDRSTFQIVPAPDYTAYLTSTDLEHKSLLRVQLLQEMSKDWLYSTLEGEPVAEITYAEKMCKHHQTAGTIKLGTPFAEIDSLASENKGGEMMFFDTARPGMDMEVAGVEIDGKMEGQTEETRLTARLDLTNPYTVLPTEAFERLLLATHAEEISTGVDSESEHVVDCSRMKMYPQVAVRFDGEKELVLEPKQYVLEVKNTAGWNGMDGKCVLAVKGMEDGHKQGDVVVGWAGLRGRKVVLDWRKGRTGIQA
;
A
#
# COMPACT_ATOMS: atom_id res chain seq x y z
N MET A 1 -35.84 -57.78 -15.53
CA MET A 1 -37.15 -57.62 -14.85
C MET A 1 -37.10 -56.34 -14.03
N PHE A 2 -38.16 -55.56 -14.15
CA PHE A 2 -38.38 -54.18 -13.70
C PHE A 2 -38.02 -53.88 -12.23
N SER A 3 -37.51 -52.67 -11.96
CA SER A 3 -38.33 -51.69 -11.21
C SER A 3 -37.76 -50.27 -11.32
N VAL A 4 -38.62 -49.39 -11.77
CA VAL A 4 -38.46 -47.94 -11.94
C VAL A 4 -39.18 -47.30 -10.76
N PHE A 5 -38.55 -46.37 -10.05
CA PHE A 5 -39.26 -45.47 -9.13
C PHE A 5 -39.21 -44.04 -9.66
N LEU A 6 -40.33 -43.64 -10.26
CA LEU A 6 -40.77 -42.26 -10.45
C LEU A 6 -41.42 -41.79 -9.15
N PHE A 7 -41.02 -40.63 -8.64
CA PHE A 7 -41.86 -39.82 -7.76
C PHE A 7 -41.94 -38.40 -8.31
N SER A 8 -43.10 -38.12 -8.92
CA SER A 8 -43.63 -36.77 -9.10
C SER A 8 -44.18 -36.26 -7.77
N ALA A 9 -43.93 -35.00 -7.42
CA ALA A 9 -44.75 -34.28 -6.46
C ALA A 9 -44.92 -32.82 -6.91
N THR A 10 -46.19 -32.46 -7.03
CA THR A 10 -46.75 -31.23 -7.57
C THR A 10 -46.90 -30.16 -6.49
N ILE A 11 -46.52 -28.93 -6.85
CA ILE A 11 -47.04 -27.59 -6.49
C ILE A 11 -48.02 -27.51 -5.29
N LEU A 12 -47.68 -26.65 -4.31
CA LEU A 12 -48.67 -25.89 -3.54
C LEU A 12 -48.23 -24.43 -3.40
N LEU A 13 -48.95 -23.56 -4.11
CA LEU A 13 -48.95 -22.11 -3.96
C LEU A 13 -49.70 -21.73 -2.67
N ALA A 14 -49.07 -20.94 -1.79
CA ALA A 14 -49.76 -20.25 -0.72
C ALA A 14 -49.41 -18.77 -0.77
N ASN A 15 -50.35 -18.00 -1.32
CA ASN A 15 -50.44 -16.55 -1.17
C ASN A 15 -50.65 -16.21 0.32
N ARG A 16 -49.79 -15.36 0.87
CA ARG A 16 -50.17 -14.52 2.02
C ARG A 16 -49.65 -13.11 1.82
N ALA A 17 -50.60 -12.27 1.40
CA ALA A 17 -50.54 -10.83 1.53
C ALA A 17 -50.55 -10.46 3.01
N SER A 18 -49.53 -9.70 3.43
CA SER A 18 -49.60 -8.84 4.61
C SER A 18 -49.04 -7.50 4.18
N GLY A 19 -49.94 -6.54 3.98
CA GLY A 19 -49.61 -5.15 3.77
C GLY A 19 -49.01 -4.57 5.05
N LEU A 20 -47.90 -3.85 4.89
CA LEU A 20 -47.41 -2.91 5.87
C LEU A 20 -47.19 -1.59 5.14
N ALA A 21 -47.94 -0.60 5.60
CA ALA A 21 -48.07 0.73 5.05
C ALA A 21 -46.74 1.48 5.12
N ILE A 22 -46.33 2.03 3.97
CA ILE A 22 -45.26 3.01 3.85
C ILE A 22 -45.88 4.39 4.06
N PRO A 23 -45.48 5.18 5.08
CA PRO A 23 -45.91 6.57 5.16
C PRO A 23 -45.25 7.37 4.03
N ARG A 24 -46.09 7.91 3.14
CA ARG A 24 -45.78 8.96 2.18
C ARG A 24 -45.35 10.21 2.96
N ASN A 25 -44.07 10.58 2.87
CA ASN A 25 -43.67 11.96 3.11
C ASN A 25 -43.65 12.71 1.78
N GLU A 26 -44.33 13.84 1.79
CA GLU A 26 -44.63 14.68 0.66
C GLU A 26 -43.36 15.26 0.02
N LEU A 27 -43.30 15.16 -1.31
CA LEU A 27 -42.44 15.99 -2.14
C LEU A 27 -42.87 17.45 -1.97
N ASN A 28 -42.00 18.26 -1.36
CA ASN A 28 -42.11 19.71 -1.47
C ASN A 28 -41.28 20.17 -2.68
N VAL A 29 -41.99 20.38 -3.79
CA VAL A 29 -41.46 20.97 -5.03
C VAL A 29 -41.30 22.47 -4.81
N GLN A 30 -40.08 22.93 -4.52
CA GLN A 30 -39.73 24.35 -4.60
C GLN A 30 -38.91 24.63 -5.87
N LYS A 31 -39.65 25.15 -6.86
CA LYS A 31 -39.34 26.23 -7.82
C LYS A 31 -37.86 26.47 -8.22
N PRO A 32 -37.53 26.43 -9.53
CA PRO A 32 -36.21 26.82 -10.03
C PRO A 32 -36.01 28.34 -9.93
N LEU A 33 -34.94 28.76 -9.25
CA LEU A 33 -34.42 30.13 -9.32
C LEU A 33 -33.41 30.23 -10.47
N LEU A 34 -33.63 31.25 -11.29
CA LEU A 34 -32.84 31.66 -12.45
C LEU A 34 -31.38 32.00 -12.09
N PRO A 35 -30.46 31.92 -13.06
CA PRO A 35 -29.04 32.17 -12.84
C PRO A 35 -28.77 33.66 -12.56
N LEU A 36 -27.98 33.91 -11.50
CA LEU A 36 -27.39 35.22 -11.24
C LEU A 36 -26.18 35.46 -12.15
N PRO A 37 -25.94 36.71 -12.59
CA PRO A 37 -24.92 37.05 -13.57
C PRO A 37 -23.50 37.00 -12.98
N LEU A 38 -22.58 36.57 -13.85
CA LEU A 38 -21.13 36.58 -13.68
C LEU A 38 -20.63 37.98 -13.28
N SER A 39 -20.03 38.08 -12.09
CA SER A 39 -19.25 39.25 -11.69
C SER A 39 -17.88 39.17 -12.37
N GLN A 40 -17.56 40.24 -13.09
CA GLN A 40 -16.35 40.41 -13.88
C GLN A 40 -15.13 40.63 -12.97
N THR A 41 -14.07 39.86 -13.19
CA THR A 41 -12.72 40.12 -12.70
C THR A 41 -12.16 41.41 -13.34
N PRO A 42 -11.63 42.36 -12.56
CA PRO A 42 -10.84 43.44 -13.13
C PRO A 42 -9.47 42.92 -13.59
N ILE A 43 -9.22 43.13 -14.88
CA ILE A 43 -7.94 43.03 -15.56
C ILE A 43 -7.00 44.08 -14.95
N ILE A 44 -5.91 43.65 -14.32
CA ILE A 44 -4.78 44.52 -13.99
C ILE A 44 -3.74 44.35 -15.09
N GLU A 45 -3.65 45.38 -15.92
CA GLU A 45 -2.64 45.56 -16.95
C GLU A 45 -1.30 45.99 -16.30
N PRO A 46 -0.15 45.43 -16.72
CA PRO A 46 1.15 45.81 -16.18
C PRO A 46 1.69 47.08 -16.85
N ALA A 47 2.11 48.06 -16.05
CA ALA A 47 2.83 49.24 -16.50
C ALA A 47 4.36 48.98 -16.60
N PRO A 48 5.09 49.76 -17.42
CA PRO A 48 6.34 49.32 -18.04
C PRO A 48 7.64 49.78 -17.34
N SER A 49 8.67 48.95 -17.54
CA SER A 49 10.12 49.21 -17.65
C SER A 49 10.74 50.54 -17.18
N GLN A 50 11.74 50.45 -16.29
CA GLN A 50 12.99 51.24 -16.29
C GLN A 50 14.12 50.35 -15.71
N SER A 51 15.13 49.90 -16.47
CA SER A 51 16.35 50.63 -16.86
C SER A 51 17.18 51.14 -15.68
N SER A 52 18.28 50.46 -15.34
CA SER A 52 19.61 51.10 -15.26
C SER A 52 20.71 50.07 -14.96
N ALA A 53 21.78 50.21 -15.74
CA ALA A 53 23.06 49.55 -15.55
C ALA A 53 23.84 50.21 -14.41
N ALA A 54 24.67 49.45 -13.69
CA ALA A 54 26.04 49.85 -13.35
C ALA A 54 26.78 48.69 -12.66
N SER A 55 27.82 48.26 -13.35
CA SER A 55 29.02 47.57 -12.87
C SER A 55 29.66 48.26 -11.66
N THR A 56 30.15 47.49 -10.68
CA THR A 56 31.43 47.78 -10.01
C THR A 56 32.10 46.49 -9.53
N SER A 57 33.32 46.31 -9.99
CA SER A 57 34.30 45.38 -9.46
C SER A 57 34.92 45.95 -8.19
N SER A 58 35.20 45.11 -7.19
CA SER A 58 36.42 45.20 -6.38
C SER A 58 36.60 43.93 -5.54
N THR A 59 37.89 43.62 -5.36
CA THR A 59 38.51 42.35 -4.99
C THR A 59 38.65 42.20 -3.46
N PRO A 60 39.25 41.09 -2.95
CA PRO A 60 38.69 40.28 -1.88
C PRO A 60 39.09 40.75 -0.47
N ILE A 61 38.17 40.61 0.48
CA ILE A 61 38.50 40.65 1.90
C ILE A 61 38.59 39.21 2.39
N SER A 62 39.81 38.84 2.75
CA SER A 62 40.17 37.69 3.58
C SER A 62 39.43 37.76 4.90
N SER A 63 38.37 36.95 5.08
CA SER A 63 37.93 36.50 6.39
C SER A 63 38.21 35.01 6.53
N LYS A 64 39.06 34.69 7.50
CA LYS A 64 39.15 33.36 8.10
C LYS A 64 37.78 33.08 8.71
N ASP A 65 36.98 32.28 8.05
CA ASP A 65 35.89 31.55 8.68
C ASP A 65 36.09 30.07 8.37
N ASP A 66 36.33 29.32 9.45
CA ASP A 66 36.31 27.87 9.50
C ASP A 66 34.93 27.36 9.06
N ARG A 67 34.70 27.28 7.75
CA ARG A 67 33.69 26.41 7.18
C ARG A 67 34.30 25.02 7.09
N SER A 68 34.11 24.25 8.16
CA SER A 68 34.09 22.80 8.11
C SER A 68 33.21 22.37 6.95
N THR A 69 33.87 22.04 5.84
CA THR A 69 33.23 21.43 4.68
C THR A 69 32.93 20.01 5.14
N PHE A 70 31.70 19.76 5.58
CA PHE A 70 31.20 18.40 5.70
C PHE A 70 31.15 17.84 4.28
N GLN A 71 32.20 17.13 3.90
CA GLN A 71 32.08 16.15 2.83
C GLN A 71 31.09 15.10 3.33
N ILE A 72 29.90 15.05 2.72
CA ILE A 72 29.07 13.85 2.76
C ILE A 72 29.85 12.83 1.94
N VAL A 73 30.64 12.02 2.64
CA VAL A 73 31.22 10.81 2.07
C VAL A 73 30.06 9.80 1.98
N PRO A 74 29.74 9.24 0.81
CA PRO A 74 28.70 8.23 0.70
C PRO A 74 29.09 7.01 1.56
N ALA A 75 28.19 6.60 2.44
CA ALA A 75 28.33 5.44 3.32
C ALA A 75 28.23 4.12 2.51
N PRO A 76 28.92 3.04 2.90
CA PRO A 76 28.87 1.76 2.22
C PRO A 76 27.56 1.02 2.55
N ASP A 77 26.80 0.68 1.50
CA ASP A 77 26.41 -0.69 1.08
C ASP A 77 26.00 -1.72 2.15
N TYR A 78 24.68 -1.81 2.44
CA TYR A 78 24.09 -2.92 3.21
C TYR A 78 22.88 -3.54 2.52
N THR A 79 22.48 -4.72 2.98
CA THR A 79 21.23 -5.35 2.54
C THR A 79 20.39 -5.79 3.74
N ALA A 80 19.10 -5.44 3.73
CA ALA A 80 18.12 -5.96 4.66
C ALA A 80 17.24 -6.98 3.95
N TYR A 81 17.04 -8.12 4.61
CA TYR A 81 16.15 -9.19 4.18
C TYR A 81 14.98 -9.28 5.14
N LEU A 82 13.76 -9.27 4.63
CA LEU A 82 12.56 -9.48 5.44
C LEU A 82 11.78 -10.68 4.94
N THR A 83 11.41 -11.55 5.86
CA THR A 83 10.38 -12.58 5.69
C THR A 83 9.36 -12.38 6.78
N SER A 84 8.07 -12.37 6.43
CA SER A 84 7.00 -12.29 7.41
C SER A 84 5.89 -13.27 7.06
N THR A 85 5.52 -14.07 8.05
CA THR A 85 4.38 -14.98 7.97
C THR A 85 3.28 -14.45 8.89
N ASP A 86 2.35 -13.71 8.29
CA ASP A 86 1.07 -13.27 8.84
C ASP A 86 1.19 -12.18 9.93
N LEU A 87 0.27 -11.21 10.03
CA LEU A 87 0.29 -10.13 11.05
C LEU A 87 -0.95 -9.24 11.02
N GLU A 88 -1.62 -9.06 12.16
CA GLU A 88 -2.67 -8.05 12.36
C GLU A 88 -2.12 -6.82 13.10
N HIS A 89 -2.50 -5.64 12.61
CA HIS A 89 -2.43 -4.25 13.10
C HIS A 89 -1.52 -3.75 14.26
N LYS A 90 -1.13 -4.54 15.27
CA LYS A 90 -0.60 -3.99 16.54
C LYS A 90 0.92 -3.79 16.64
N SER A 91 1.68 -4.01 15.58
CA SER A 91 3.15 -4.24 15.68
C SER A 91 4.05 -3.10 15.20
N LEU A 92 3.48 -1.95 14.89
CA LEU A 92 4.16 -0.85 14.19
C LEU A 92 5.36 -0.26 14.95
N LEU A 93 5.45 -0.46 16.27
CA LEU A 93 6.43 0.18 17.12
C LEU A 93 7.89 -0.29 16.95
N ARG A 94 8.18 -1.41 16.25
CA ARG A 94 9.54 -2.00 16.21
C ARG A 94 10.33 -1.76 14.92
N VAL A 95 9.67 -1.45 13.80
CA VAL A 95 10.36 -1.27 12.50
C VAL A 95 11.09 0.08 12.44
N GLN A 96 10.57 1.09 13.14
CA GLN A 96 11.17 2.44 13.18
C GLN A 96 12.59 2.46 13.75
N LEU A 97 12.90 1.54 14.67
CA LEU A 97 14.25 1.36 15.22
C LEU A 97 15.28 0.94 14.14
N LEU A 98 14.87 0.21 13.11
CA LEU A 98 15.78 -0.29 12.06
C LEU A 98 16.16 0.79 11.03
N GLN A 99 15.29 1.77 10.79
CA GLN A 99 15.61 2.88 9.89
C GLN A 99 16.70 3.79 10.48
N GLU A 100 16.67 4.03 11.79
CA GLU A 100 17.65 4.89 12.47
C GLU A 100 18.99 4.19 12.74
N MET A 101 18.99 2.87 12.97
CA MET A 101 20.22 2.10 13.26
C MET A 101 21.17 1.93 12.06
N SER A 102 20.74 2.32 10.84
CA SER A 102 21.49 2.06 9.60
C SER A 102 22.72 2.95 9.38
N LYS A 103 22.90 4.05 10.12
CA LYS A 103 23.97 5.02 9.79
C LYS A 103 25.31 4.78 10.46
N ASP A 104 25.36 4.26 11.70
CA ASP A 104 26.60 4.29 12.50
C ASP A 104 27.11 2.91 12.96
N TRP A 105 26.29 1.84 12.97
CA TRP A 105 26.63 0.60 13.70
C TRP A 105 27.19 -0.56 12.85
N LEU A 106 27.16 -0.49 11.53
CA LEU A 106 27.29 -1.69 10.67
C LEU A 106 28.63 -1.87 9.92
N TYR A 107 29.71 -1.23 10.36
CA TYR A 107 30.95 -1.06 9.57
C TYR A 107 32.04 -2.16 9.63
N SER A 108 31.82 -3.38 10.12
CA SER A 108 32.98 -4.25 10.47
C SER A 108 32.98 -5.73 10.08
N THR A 109 32.19 -6.19 9.10
CA THR A 109 32.23 -7.62 8.75
C THR A 109 32.35 -7.85 7.25
N LEU A 110 33.59 -8.02 6.83
CA LEU A 110 33.96 -8.73 5.61
C LEU A 110 33.94 -10.23 5.93
N GLU A 111 33.13 -10.96 5.17
CA GLU A 111 33.11 -12.43 5.03
C GLU A 111 32.34 -13.25 6.08
N GLY A 112 31.17 -13.76 5.67
CA GLY A 112 30.70 -15.09 6.06
C GLY A 112 29.25 -15.22 6.47
N GLU A 113 28.74 -14.33 7.33
CA GLU A 113 27.45 -14.51 8.01
C GLU A 113 26.67 -13.18 8.09
N PRO A 114 25.32 -13.21 8.15
CA PRO A 114 24.55 -12.01 8.39
C PRO A 114 25.01 -11.35 9.69
N VAL A 115 25.22 -10.04 9.63
CA VAL A 115 25.65 -9.20 10.77
C VAL A 115 24.66 -9.30 11.93
N ALA A 116 23.37 -9.45 11.62
CA ALA A 116 22.35 -9.73 12.61
C ALA A 116 21.17 -10.49 11.98
N GLU A 117 20.60 -11.42 12.74
CA GLU A 117 19.31 -12.05 12.44
C GLU A 117 18.35 -11.76 13.60
N ILE A 118 17.31 -10.99 13.31
CA ILE A 118 16.27 -10.64 14.26
C ILE A 118 15.04 -11.47 13.90
N THR A 119 14.83 -12.55 14.65
CA THR A 119 13.55 -13.27 14.62
C THR A 119 12.60 -12.59 15.59
N TYR A 120 11.44 -12.19 15.11
CA TYR A 120 10.36 -11.73 15.97
C TYR A 120 9.20 -12.73 15.88
N ALA A 121 8.67 -13.11 17.03
CA ALA A 121 7.45 -13.87 17.14
C ALA A 121 6.49 -13.05 17.98
N GLU A 122 5.37 -12.65 17.39
CA GLU A 122 4.34 -11.92 18.10
C GLU A 122 3.19 -12.85 18.43
N LYS A 123 3.01 -13.08 19.73
CA LYS A 123 1.92 -13.90 20.24
C LYS A 123 0.68 -13.04 20.36
N MET A 124 -0.02 -12.86 19.23
CA MET A 124 -1.20 -12.00 19.15
C MET A 124 -2.42 -12.62 19.85
N CYS A 125 -2.55 -13.95 19.90
CA CYS A 125 -3.62 -14.67 20.60
C CYS A 125 -3.20 -16.10 20.99
N LYS A 126 -4.03 -16.81 21.80
CA LYS A 126 -3.77 -18.20 22.25
C LYS A 126 -3.51 -19.20 21.10
N HIS A 127 -3.93 -18.87 19.87
CA HIS A 127 -3.88 -19.76 18.71
C HIS A 127 -3.24 -19.17 17.43
N HIS A 128 -2.78 -17.91 17.44
CA HIS A 128 -2.07 -17.31 16.30
C HIS A 128 -0.74 -16.74 16.77
N GLN A 129 0.35 -17.35 16.30
CA GLN A 129 1.71 -16.82 16.38
C GLN A 129 2.09 -16.38 14.98
N THR A 130 2.42 -15.11 14.87
CA THR A 130 2.99 -14.54 13.67
C THR A 130 4.48 -14.43 13.89
N ALA A 131 5.25 -14.97 12.95
CA ALA A 131 6.70 -14.94 13.03
C ALA A 131 7.28 -14.38 11.74
N GLY A 132 8.28 -13.54 11.90
CA GLY A 132 9.07 -13.03 10.80
C GLY A 132 10.53 -12.96 11.18
N THR A 133 11.37 -12.91 10.15
CA THR A 133 12.81 -12.84 10.31
C THR A 133 13.34 -11.68 9.49
N ILE A 134 14.13 -10.83 10.14
CA ILE A 134 14.88 -9.76 9.51
C ILE A 134 16.36 -10.15 9.55
N LYS A 135 16.99 -10.31 8.41
CA LYS A 135 18.44 -10.49 8.33
C LYS A 135 19.09 -9.20 7.86
N LEU A 136 20.13 -8.77 8.55
CA LEU A 136 20.92 -7.59 8.22
C LEU A 136 22.31 -8.04 7.80
N GLY A 137 22.79 -7.51 6.68
CA GLY A 137 24.13 -7.82 6.17
C GLY A 137 24.24 -9.23 5.58
N THR A 138 23.16 -9.76 5.02
CA THR A 138 23.18 -11.02 4.26
C THR A 138 24.26 -10.98 3.19
N PRO A 139 25.10 -12.03 3.06
CA PRO A 139 26.15 -12.07 2.03
C PRO A 139 25.59 -11.88 0.61
N PHE A 140 26.30 -11.11 -0.21
CA PHE A 140 25.84 -10.79 -1.56
C PHE A 140 25.65 -12.01 -2.47
N ALA A 141 26.48 -13.04 -2.29
CA ALA A 141 26.34 -14.29 -3.03
C ALA A 141 24.99 -14.97 -2.74
N GLU A 142 24.47 -14.86 -1.51
CA GLU A 142 23.15 -15.36 -1.14
C GLU A 142 22.04 -14.51 -1.76
N ILE A 143 22.19 -13.19 -1.80
CA ILE A 143 21.21 -12.30 -2.46
C ILE A 143 21.16 -12.57 -3.96
N ASP A 144 22.30 -12.75 -4.60
CA ASP A 144 22.38 -13.07 -6.02
C ASP A 144 21.88 -14.51 -6.30
N SER A 145 22.05 -15.45 -5.36
CA SER A 145 21.44 -16.78 -5.51
C SER A 145 19.92 -16.74 -5.38
N LEU A 146 19.36 -15.88 -4.53
CA LEU A 146 17.90 -15.67 -4.43
C LEU A 146 17.28 -15.21 -5.76
N ALA A 147 18.02 -14.49 -6.60
CA ALA A 147 17.57 -14.12 -7.94
C ALA A 147 17.47 -15.33 -8.90
N SER A 148 18.19 -16.42 -8.60
CA SER A 148 18.29 -17.62 -9.45
C SER A 148 17.53 -18.84 -8.92
N GLU A 149 16.99 -18.78 -7.69
CA GLU A 149 16.32 -19.90 -7.06
C GLU A 149 14.86 -20.05 -7.54
N ASN A 150 14.55 -21.21 -8.13
CA ASN A 150 13.18 -21.56 -8.54
C ASN A 150 12.29 -22.09 -7.39
N LYS A 151 12.82 -22.25 -6.17
CA LYS A 151 12.08 -22.84 -5.04
C LYS A 151 11.40 -21.75 -4.22
N GLY A 152 10.19 -21.37 -4.64
CA GLY A 152 9.30 -20.50 -3.87
C GLY A 152 8.79 -19.26 -4.60
N GLY A 153 9.02 -19.13 -5.91
CA GLY A 153 8.68 -17.94 -6.68
C GLY A 153 9.93 -17.12 -6.99
N GLU A 154 9.98 -16.58 -8.20
CA GLU A 154 11.09 -15.76 -8.70
C GLU A 154 11.16 -14.43 -7.93
N MET A 155 12.38 -13.98 -7.61
CA MET A 155 12.59 -12.66 -7.02
C MET A 155 12.63 -11.60 -8.13
N MET A 156 11.67 -10.68 -8.14
CA MET A 156 11.67 -9.52 -9.03
C MET A 156 12.54 -8.42 -8.42
N PHE A 157 13.58 -8.00 -9.13
CA PHE A 157 14.42 -6.88 -8.71
C PHE A 157 14.08 -5.60 -9.47
N PHE A 158 13.99 -4.49 -8.76
CA PHE A 158 13.73 -3.15 -9.27
C PHE A 158 14.94 -2.27 -8.98
N ASP A 159 15.53 -1.68 -10.00
CA ASP A 159 16.62 -0.71 -9.82
C ASP A 159 16.01 0.60 -9.29
N THR A 160 16.48 1.04 -8.13
CA THR A 160 15.90 2.16 -7.38
C THR A 160 17.00 2.99 -6.74
N ALA A 161 16.96 4.31 -6.86
CA ALA A 161 17.96 5.19 -6.23
C ALA A 161 18.05 4.97 -4.71
N ARG A 162 16.94 4.55 -4.08
CA ARG A 162 16.87 4.12 -2.69
C ARG A 162 16.06 2.82 -2.62
N PRO A 163 16.60 1.71 -2.09
CA PRO A 163 15.84 0.48 -1.92
C PRO A 163 14.52 0.71 -1.17
N GLY A 164 13.46 0.11 -1.69
CA GLY A 164 12.08 0.24 -1.21
C GLY A 164 11.35 1.48 -1.70
N MET A 165 11.92 2.31 -2.57
CA MET A 165 11.32 3.57 -3.01
C MET A 165 11.34 3.72 -4.53
N ASP A 166 10.46 4.58 -5.04
CA ASP A 166 10.53 5.11 -6.40
C ASP A 166 10.54 4.01 -7.50
N MET A 167 9.85 2.89 -7.26
CA MET A 167 9.71 1.80 -8.23
C MET A 167 8.67 2.19 -9.29
N GLU A 168 9.03 2.19 -10.57
CA GLU A 168 8.11 2.65 -11.64
C GLU A 168 6.92 1.69 -11.80
N VAL A 169 5.71 2.25 -11.72
CA VAL A 169 4.44 1.52 -11.84
C VAL A 169 3.81 1.86 -13.18
N ALA A 170 3.60 0.85 -14.01
CA ALA A 170 2.86 0.93 -15.26
C ALA A 170 1.35 1.07 -15.00
N GLY A 171 0.84 0.40 -13.97
CA GLY A 171 -0.57 0.50 -13.56
C GLY A 171 -0.96 -0.48 -12.46
N VAL A 172 -2.20 -0.39 -12.02
CA VAL A 172 -2.86 -1.29 -11.07
C VAL A 172 -4.05 -1.95 -11.77
N GLU A 173 -4.03 -3.26 -11.89
CA GLU A 173 -5.11 -4.04 -12.51
C GLU A 173 -6.00 -4.69 -11.45
N ILE A 174 -7.31 -4.55 -11.63
CA ILE A 174 -8.33 -5.21 -10.81
C ILE A 174 -9.40 -5.75 -11.75
N ASP A 175 -9.69 -7.05 -11.63
CA ASP A 175 -10.68 -7.76 -12.46
C ASP A 175 -10.39 -7.63 -13.97
N GLY A 176 -9.13 -7.80 -14.36
CA GLY A 176 -8.70 -7.72 -15.76
C GLY A 176 -8.69 -6.31 -16.35
N LYS A 177 -9.03 -5.29 -15.56
CA LYS A 177 -9.08 -3.90 -16.00
C LYS A 177 -7.97 -3.10 -15.34
N MET A 178 -7.06 -2.61 -16.17
CA MET A 178 -5.95 -1.78 -15.76
C MET A 178 -6.43 -0.36 -15.48
N GLU A 179 -6.09 0.15 -14.30
CA GLU A 179 -6.14 1.56 -13.93
C GLU A 179 -4.70 2.04 -13.82
N GLY A 180 -4.31 3.06 -14.57
CA GLY A 180 -2.89 3.37 -14.69
C GLY A 180 -2.62 4.55 -15.58
N GLN A 181 -1.33 4.88 -15.67
CA GLN A 181 -0.79 6.16 -16.17
C GLN A 181 -1.63 6.76 -17.31
N THR A 182 -2.20 7.94 -17.06
CA THR A 182 -2.45 8.85 -18.16
C THR A 182 -1.10 9.40 -18.62
N GLU A 183 -0.98 9.93 -19.84
CA GLU A 183 0.28 10.55 -20.31
C GLU A 183 0.81 11.62 -19.33
N GLU A 184 -0.04 12.14 -18.45
CA GLU A 184 0.25 13.19 -17.49
C GLU A 184 0.65 12.69 -16.09
N THR A 185 0.37 11.43 -15.73
CA THR A 185 0.63 10.90 -14.38
C THR A 185 1.53 9.68 -14.41
N ARG A 186 2.79 9.87 -13.97
CA ARG A 186 3.70 8.77 -13.67
C ARG A 186 3.38 8.23 -12.28
N LEU A 187 3.06 6.94 -12.22
CA LEU A 187 2.87 6.25 -10.95
C LEU A 187 4.21 5.67 -10.48
N THR A 188 4.49 5.80 -9.20
CA THR A 188 5.61 5.09 -8.56
C THR A 188 5.08 4.25 -7.41
N ALA A 189 5.87 3.30 -6.95
CA ALA A 189 5.57 2.53 -5.76
C ALA A 189 6.69 2.68 -4.72
N ARG A 190 6.28 2.64 -3.45
CA ARG A 190 7.18 2.53 -2.31
C ARG A 190 6.73 1.43 -1.37
N LEU A 191 7.68 0.80 -0.72
CA LEU A 191 7.46 -0.12 0.38
C LEU A 191 7.27 0.68 1.66
N ASP A 192 6.23 0.34 2.42
CA ASP A 192 5.98 0.93 3.73
C ASP A 192 5.68 -0.16 4.75
N LEU A 193 6.75 -0.71 5.33
CA LEU A 193 6.67 -1.74 6.36
C LEU A 193 6.16 -1.20 7.70
N THR A 194 5.82 0.08 7.77
CA THR A 194 5.12 0.68 8.91
C THR A 194 3.64 0.92 8.63
N ASN A 195 3.18 0.58 7.42
CA ASN A 195 1.78 0.65 7.06
C ASN A 195 1.20 -0.77 6.98
N PRO A 196 0.16 -1.10 7.76
CA PRO A 196 -0.51 -2.39 7.65
C PRO A 196 -1.29 -2.54 6.33
N TYR A 197 -1.68 -1.44 5.69
CA TYR A 197 -2.47 -1.41 4.46
C TYR A 197 -1.58 -1.24 3.22
N THR A 198 -2.07 -1.77 2.09
CA THR A 198 -1.63 -1.33 0.77
C THR A 198 -2.47 -0.12 0.34
N VAL A 199 -1.84 0.95 -0.12
CA VAL A 199 -2.53 2.14 -0.63
C VAL A 199 -2.52 2.11 -2.16
N LEU A 200 -3.69 2.22 -2.77
CA LEU A 200 -3.89 2.22 -4.22
C LEU A 200 -4.34 3.59 -4.73
N PRO A 201 -4.16 3.89 -6.03
CA PRO A 201 -4.81 5.02 -6.68
C PRO A 201 -6.33 4.95 -6.47
N THR A 202 -6.97 6.12 -6.33
CA THR A 202 -8.39 6.24 -5.96
C THR A 202 -9.30 5.42 -6.87
N GLU A 203 -9.08 5.47 -8.18
CA GLU A 203 -9.89 4.76 -9.18
C GLU A 203 -9.78 3.24 -9.04
N ALA A 204 -8.57 2.74 -8.79
CA ALA A 204 -8.34 1.33 -8.53
C ALA A 204 -9.00 0.92 -7.20
N PHE A 205 -8.87 1.73 -6.16
CA PHE A 205 -9.50 1.46 -4.87
C PHE A 205 -11.03 1.41 -4.95
N GLU A 206 -11.67 2.39 -5.59
CA GLU A 206 -13.12 2.41 -5.80
C GLU A 206 -13.61 1.18 -6.58
N ARG A 207 -12.86 0.74 -7.59
CA ARG A 207 -13.16 -0.50 -8.30
C ARG A 207 -13.08 -1.72 -7.38
N LEU A 208 -12.08 -1.78 -6.50
CA LEU A 208 -11.97 -2.86 -5.53
C LEU A 208 -13.18 -2.87 -4.58
N LEU A 209 -13.60 -1.71 -4.07
CA LEU A 209 -14.78 -1.61 -3.21
C LEU A 209 -16.04 -2.13 -3.92
N LEU A 210 -16.26 -1.74 -5.18
CA LEU A 210 -17.37 -2.23 -5.99
C LEU A 210 -17.32 -3.74 -6.21
N ALA A 211 -16.15 -4.28 -6.56
CA ALA A 211 -15.99 -5.71 -6.83
C ALA A 211 -16.13 -6.59 -5.57
N THR A 212 -15.79 -6.05 -4.40
CA THR A 212 -15.88 -6.76 -3.12
C THR A 212 -17.20 -6.53 -2.38
N HIS A 213 -18.02 -5.57 -2.84
CA HIS A 213 -19.19 -5.06 -2.13
C HIS A 213 -18.85 -4.64 -0.70
N ALA A 214 -17.73 -3.95 -0.55
CA ALA A 214 -17.27 -3.52 0.76
C ALA A 214 -18.20 -2.45 1.35
N GLU A 215 -18.53 -2.62 2.62
CA GLU A 215 -19.31 -1.67 3.40
C GLU A 215 -18.37 -0.87 4.30
N GLU A 216 -18.45 0.45 4.20
CA GLU A 216 -17.74 1.33 5.11
C GLU A 216 -18.45 1.35 6.47
N ILE A 217 -17.70 1.08 7.52
CA ILE A 217 -18.17 1.11 8.89
C ILE A 217 -17.30 2.04 9.72
N SER A 218 -17.92 2.89 10.53
CA SER A 218 -17.19 3.68 11.50
C SER A 218 -16.73 2.80 12.65
N THR A 219 -15.44 2.83 12.98
CA THR A 219 -14.90 2.08 14.12
C THR A 219 -15.15 2.80 15.45
N GLY A 220 -15.61 4.06 15.41
CA GLY A 220 -15.80 4.91 16.59
C GLY A 220 -14.49 5.37 17.24
N VAL A 221 -13.34 5.01 16.68
CA VAL A 221 -12.00 5.47 17.10
C VAL A 221 -11.53 6.51 16.08
N ASP A 222 -11.24 7.73 16.54
CA ASP A 222 -10.60 8.80 15.77
C ASP A 222 -11.24 9.17 14.41
N SER A 223 -12.53 8.87 14.24
CA SER A 223 -13.26 9.02 12.96
C SER A 223 -12.72 8.15 11.82
N GLU A 224 -11.89 7.15 12.12
CA GLU A 224 -11.41 6.20 11.13
C GLU A 224 -12.54 5.23 10.76
N SER A 225 -12.72 5.06 9.45
CA SER A 225 -13.62 4.07 8.90
C SER A 225 -12.84 2.87 8.35
N GLU A 226 -13.47 1.72 8.44
CA GLU A 226 -12.97 0.48 7.85
C GLU A 226 -13.92 -0.05 6.81
N HIS A 227 -13.37 -0.70 5.79
CA HIS A 227 -14.14 -1.36 4.77
C HIS A 227 -14.25 -2.83 5.09
N VAL A 228 -15.47 -3.28 5.42
CA VAL A 228 -15.77 -4.67 5.76
C VAL A 228 -16.38 -5.40 4.56
N VAL A 229 -16.00 -6.66 4.41
CA VAL A 229 -16.45 -7.55 3.35
C VAL A 229 -16.96 -8.87 3.93
N ASP A 230 -17.72 -9.62 3.13
CA ASP A 230 -18.23 -10.95 3.49
C ASP A 230 -17.12 -12.01 3.44
N CYS A 231 -16.71 -12.50 4.61
CA CYS A 231 -15.68 -13.53 4.74
C CYS A 231 -15.95 -14.79 3.89
N SER A 232 -17.22 -15.15 3.67
CA SER A 232 -17.58 -16.36 2.90
C SER A 232 -17.27 -16.25 1.41
N ARG A 233 -17.14 -15.02 0.90
CA ARG A 233 -16.88 -14.71 -0.52
C ARG A 233 -15.42 -14.45 -0.83
N MET A 234 -14.51 -14.63 0.13
CA MET A 234 -13.07 -14.32 -0.03
C MET A 234 -12.44 -14.92 -1.30
N LYS A 235 -12.81 -16.16 -1.65
CA LYS A 235 -12.28 -16.84 -2.85
C LYS A 235 -12.81 -16.29 -4.18
N MET A 236 -13.85 -15.46 -4.14
CA MET A 236 -14.47 -14.84 -5.31
C MET A 236 -14.00 -13.40 -5.54
N TYR A 237 -13.30 -12.80 -4.57
CA TYR A 237 -12.79 -11.45 -4.72
C TYR A 237 -11.66 -11.41 -5.77
N PRO A 238 -11.55 -10.29 -6.51
CA PRO A 238 -10.57 -10.18 -7.59
C PRO A 238 -9.14 -10.19 -7.03
N GLN A 239 -8.18 -10.59 -7.83
CA GLN A 239 -6.78 -10.27 -7.52
C GLN A 239 -6.54 -8.78 -7.78
N VAL A 240 -5.61 -8.19 -7.03
CA VAL A 240 -5.11 -6.84 -7.28
C VAL A 240 -3.69 -6.97 -7.78
N ALA A 241 -3.40 -6.55 -8.99
CA ALA A 241 -2.07 -6.66 -9.56
C ALA A 241 -1.44 -5.28 -9.74
N VAL A 242 -0.29 -5.05 -9.12
CA VAL A 242 0.53 -3.85 -9.35
C VAL A 242 1.54 -4.20 -10.43
N ARG A 243 1.39 -3.60 -11.61
CA ARG A 243 2.28 -3.79 -12.75
C ARG A 243 3.36 -2.73 -12.73
N PHE A 244 4.59 -3.20 -12.84
CA PHE A 244 5.78 -2.36 -12.92
C PHE A 244 6.34 -2.41 -14.35
N ASP A 245 7.23 -1.50 -14.65
CA ASP A 245 7.94 -1.50 -15.93
C ASP A 245 8.78 -2.78 -16.10
N GLY A 246 8.86 -3.26 -17.34
CA GLY A 246 9.60 -4.47 -17.70
C GLY A 246 8.90 -5.78 -17.36
N GLU A 247 7.58 -5.85 -17.53
CA GLU A 247 6.73 -7.06 -17.39
C GLU A 247 6.72 -7.68 -15.98
N LYS A 248 7.09 -6.91 -14.96
CA LYS A 248 7.06 -7.34 -13.56
C LYS A 248 5.69 -7.04 -12.95
N GLU A 249 5.16 -7.97 -12.17
CA GLU A 249 3.83 -7.85 -11.59
C GLU A 249 3.81 -8.37 -10.15
N LEU A 250 3.35 -7.54 -9.22
CA LEU A 250 3.06 -7.94 -7.86
C LEU A 250 1.56 -8.21 -7.73
N VAL A 251 1.19 -9.49 -7.67
CA VAL A 251 -0.21 -9.92 -7.53
C VAL A 251 -0.58 -10.12 -6.07
N LEU A 252 -1.57 -9.38 -5.58
CA LEU A 252 -2.14 -9.55 -4.25
C LEU A 252 -3.38 -10.44 -4.36
N GLU A 253 -3.30 -11.62 -3.75
CA GLU A 253 -4.44 -12.51 -3.61
C GLU A 253 -5.41 -12.01 -2.54
N PRO A 254 -6.72 -12.33 -2.64
CA PRO A 254 -7.70 -11.97 -1.60
C PRO A 254 -7.29 -12.30 -0.17
N LYS A 255 -6.64 -13.46 0.05
CA LYS A 255 -6.18 -13.87 1.38
C LYS A 255 -5.10 -12.95 1.98
N GLN A 256 -4.44 -12.13 1.16
CA GLN A 256 -3.39 -11.20 1.58
C GLN A 256 -3.98 -9.84 1.97
N TYR A 257 -5.01 -9.39 1.25
CA TYR A 257 -5.62 -8.08 1.46
C TYR A 257 -6.99 -8.11 2.18
N VAL A 258 -7.54 -9.29 2.47
CA VAL A 258 -8.74 -9.47 3.29
C VAL A 258 -8.36 -10.15 4.60
N LEU A 259 -8.55 -9.45 5.71
CA LEU A 259 -8.13 -9.91 7.05
C LEU A 259 -9.35 -10.19 7.92
N GLU A 260 -9.46 -11.40 8.45
CA GLU A 260 -10.52 -11.75 9.40
C GLU A 260 -10.12 -11.34 10.81
N VAL A 261 -10.78 -10.31 11.35
CA VAL A 261 -10.52 -9.76 12.68
C VAL A 261 -10.98 -10.77 13.74
N LYS A 262 -10.04 -11.24 14.57
CA LYS A 262 -10.33 -12.21 15.65
C LYS A 262 -9.92 -11.70 17.02
N ASN A 263 -10.77 -11.95 18.02
CA ASN A 263 -10.46 -11.76 19.43
C ASN A 263 -10.03 -10.32 19.79
N THR A 264 -10.64 -9.33 19.17
CA THR A 264 -10.35 -7.92 19.47
C THR A 264 -11.07 -7.49 20.75
N ALA A 265 -10.43 -7.76 21.89
CA ALA A 265 -10.84 -7.18 23.16
C ALA A 265 -10.80 -5.64 23.07
N GLY A 266 -11.95 -5.02 22.79
CA GLY A 266 -12.12 -3.57 22.72
C GLY A 266 -12.70 -3.03 21.41
N TRP A 267 -12.79 -3.82 20.33
CA TRP A 267 -13.45 -3.38 19.09
C TRP A 267 -14.87 -3.94 19.05
N ASN A 268 -15.84 -3.14 19.48
CA ASN A 268 -17.24 -3.56 19.55
C ASN A 268 -17.77 -3.92 18.16
N GLY A 269 -18.14 -5.19 17.96
CA GLY A 269 -18.84 -5.66 16.76
C GLY A 269 -17.96 -6.03 15.56
N MET A 270 -16.63 -5.96 15.70
CA MET A 270 -15.68 -6.30 14.62
C MET A 270 -15.19 -7.74 14.66
N ASP A 271 -15.41 -8.46 15.77
CA ASP A 271 -15.02 -9.86 15.88
C ASP A 271 -15.73 -10.73 14.83
N GLY A 272 -14.95 -11.51 14.10
CA GLY A 272 -15.42 -12.35 12.99
C GLY A 272 -15.75 -11.59 11.70
N LYS A 273 -15.46 -10.28 11.62
CA LYS A 273 -15.59 -9.50 10.38
C LYS A 273 -14.32 -9.60 9.54
N CYS A 274 -14.47 -9.54 8.22
CA CYS A 274 -13.33 -9.44 7.31
C CYS A 274 -13.14 -8.00 6.87
N VAL A 275 -11.97 -7.43 7.09
CA VAL A 275 -11.62 -6.05 6.70
C VAL A 275 -10.72 -6.05 5.48
N LEU A 276 -10.87 -5.04 4.62
CA LEU A 276 -9.92 -4.77 3.55
C LEU A 276 -8.67 -4.10 4.11
N ALA A 277 -7.53 -4.76 3.99
CA ALA A 277 -6.20 -4.19 4.25
C ALA A 277 -5.68 -3.41 3.02
N VAL A 278 -6.59 -2.69 2.36
CA VAL A 278 -6.33 -1.79 1.24
C VAL A 278 -7.01 -0.46 1.53
N LYS A 279 -6.33 0.65 1.26
CA LYS A 279 -6.87 2.00 1.38
C LYS A 279 -6.76 2.72 0.04
N GLY A 280 -7.66 3.66 -0.21
CA GLY A 280 -7.52 4.63 -1.29
C GLY A 280 -6.48 5.67 -0.93
N MET A 281 -5.90 6.31 -1.94
CA MET A 281 -5.06 7.47 -1.74
C MET A 281 -5.94 8.65 -1.29
N GLU A 282 -5.87 9.00 -0.01
CA GLU A 282 -6.55 10.20 0.51
C GLU A 282 -5.79 11.49 0.12
N ASP A 283 -6.52 12.61 0.15
CA ASP A 283 -6.03 13.97 -0.11
C ASP A 283 -4.93 14.37 0.90
N GLY A 284 -3.69 13.96 0.63
CA GLY A 284 -2.54 14.22 1.52
C GLY A 284 -1.32 13.38 1.21
N HIS A 285 -1.50 12.23 0.55
CA HIS A 285 -0.38 11.54 -0.07
C HIS A 285 0.05 12.26 -1.35
N LYS A 286 1.33 12.15 -1.72
CA LYS A 286 1.79 12.64 -3.01
C LYS A 286 0.99 11.89 -4.07
N GLN A 287 0.21 12.64 -4.86
CA GLN A 287 -0.51 12.08 -6.00
C GLN A 287 0.48 11.26 -6.84
N GLY A 288 0.17 9.98 -7.01
CA GLY A 288 0.94 9.07 -7.87
C GLY A 288 1.72 7.96 -7.16
N ASP A 289 1.72 7.87 -5.83
CA ASP A 289 2.48 6.82 -5.12
C ASP A 289 1.62 5.62 -4.66
N VAL A 290 1.78 4.45 -5.27
CA VAL A 290 1.32 3.17 -4.71
C VAL A 290 2.13 2.84 -3.46
N VAL A 291 1.47 2.60 -2.33
CA VAL A 291 2.17 2.21 -1.10
C VAL A 291 1.95 0.73 -0.86
N VAL A 292 3.00 -0.06 -1.00
CA VAL A 292 2.96 -1.50 -0.71
C VAL A 292 3.30 -1.71 0.76
N GLY A 293 2.26 -1.81 1.58
CA GLY A 293 2.39 -2.10 3.01
C GLY A 293 2.49 -3.59 3.31
N TRP A 294 2.31 -3.95 4.58
CA TRP A 294 2.40 -5.34 5.04
C TRP A 294 1.43 -6.27 4.35
N ALA A 295 0.19 -5.84 4.09
CA ALA A 295 -0.79 -6.65 3.38
C ALA A 295 -0.27 -7.11 2.01
N GLY A 296 0.38 -6.22 1.25
CA GLY A 296 0.95 -6.55 -0.06
C GLY A 296 2.17 -7.47 -0.01
N LEU A 297 2.89 -7.51 1.11
CA LEU A 297 4.14 -8.26 1.28
C LEU A 297 3.97 -9.54 2.11
N ARG A 298 2.77 -9.81 2.62
CA ARG A 298 2.50 -10.94 3.50
C ARG A 298 2.83 -12.26 2.79
N GLY A 299 3.70 -13.06 3.43
CA GLY A 299 4.16 -14.35 2.91
C GLY A 299 5.24 -14.25 1.82
N ARG A 300 5.76 -13.04 1.55
CA ARG A 300 6.77 -12.78 0.52
C ARG A 300 8.13 -12.48 1.15
N LYS A 301 9.19 -12.86 0.46
CA LYS A 301 10.55 -12.37 0.73
C LYS A 301 10.73 -10.98 0.15
N VAL A 302 11.35 -10.09 0.91
CA VAL A 302 11.73 -8.75 0.48
C VAL A 302 13.22 -8.55 0.72
N VAL A 303 13.90 -8.00 -0.28
CA VAL A 303 15.32 -7.66 -0.25
C VAL A 303 15.47 -6.17 -0.50
N LEU A 304 16.18 -5.47 0.37
CA LEU A 304 16.56 -4.08 0.18
C LEU A 304 18.07 -4.05 0.01
N ASP A 305 18.59 -3.93 -1.23
CA ASP A 305 20.01 -4.02 -1.56
C ASP A 305 20.57 -2.62 -1.84
N TRP A 306 21.10 -1.96 -0.80
CA TRP A 306 21.66 -0.60 -0.92
C TRP A 306 22.92 -0.57 -1.77
N ARG A 307 23.71 -1.65 -1.80
CA ARG A 307 24.94 -1.72 -2.60
C ARG A 307 24.66 -1.59 -4.08
N LYS A 308 23.69 -2.36 -4.58
CA LYS A 308 23.30 -2.32 -6.00
C LYS A 308 22.20 -1.30 -6.27
N GLY A 309 21.70 -0.61 -5.24
CA GLY A 309 20.59 0.33 -5.37
C GLY A 309 19.36 -0.34 -5.96
N ARG A 310 18.89 -1.44 -5.34
CA ARG A 310 17.74 -2.19 -5.87
C ARG A 310 16.86 -2.78 -4.78
N THR A 311 15.62 -3.05 -5.15
CA THR A 311 14.58 -3.66 -4.32
C THR A 311 14.20 -5.00 -4.90
N GLY A 312 14.27 -6.08 -4.13
CA GLY A 312 13.82 -7.41 -4.53
C GLY A 312 12.50 -7.76 -3.85
N ILE A 313 11.51 -8.24 -4.60
CA ILE A 313 10.23 -8.75 -4.07
C ILE A 313 9.94 -10.10 -4.69
N GLN A 314 9.63 -11.09 -3.87
CA GLN A 314 9.20 -12.40 -4.34
C GLN A 314 7.82 -12.30 -5.01
N ALA A 315 7.70 -12.81 -6.24
CA ALA A 315 6.45 -12.88 -7.02
C ALA A 315 5.43 -13.88 -6.46
#